data_AF-A0A7X8P6B1-F1
#
_entry.id   AF-A0A7X8P6B1-F1
#
_cell.length_a   1.000
_cell.length_b   1.000
_cell.length_c   1.000
_cell.angle_alpha   90.00
_cell.angle_beta   90.00
_cell.angle_gamma   90.00
#
_symmetry.space_group_name_H-M   'P 1'
#
loop_
_entity.id
_entity.type
_entity.pdbx_description
1 polymer ?
#
loop_
_entity_poly.entity_id
_entity_poly.type
_entity_poly.pdbx_seq_one_letter_code
_entity_poly.pdbx_strand_id
1 'polypeptide(L)'
;MFRFLFRPSHEKQCLRVLDIFATDFAQECAWEDIQRKVRHAVRQHSKDLERRIVFEGHRPKDVVGDMIANICLNDIEIGFDHTYRGVLSMNGQCKRNIFAKVITQQFADGWIDATELGIANENMKSAVAGAG
;
A
#
# COMPACT_ATOMS: atom_id res chain seq x y z
N MET A 1 19.35 29.65 16.65
CA MET A 1 19.66 29.74 15.20
C MET A 1 18.80 28.71 14.48
N PHE A 2 17.57 29.07 14.07
CA PHE A 2 16.62 28.13 13.46
C PHE A 2 16.89 28.01 11.97
N ARG A 3 17.54 26.93 11.58
CA ARG A 3 17.70 26.53 10.19
C ARG A 3 16.41 25.83 9.76
N PHE A 4 15.36 26.60 9.46
CA PHE A 4 14.19 26.10 8.71
C PHE A 4 14.62 25.86 7.26
N LEU A 5 15.49 24.85 7.05
CA LEU A 5 15.61 24.21 5.75
C LEU A 5 14.21 23.73 5.39
N PHE A 6 13.71 24.14 4.22
CA PHE A 6 12.46 23.70 3.63
C PHE A 6 12.33 22.18 3.72
N ARG A 7 11.79 21.66 4.84
CA ARG A 7 11.40 20.25 4.92
C ARG A 7 10.17 20.15 4.02
N PRO A 8 10.23 19.39 2.92
CA PRO A 8 9.02 19.13 2.14
C PRO A 8 7.99 18.54 3.09
N SER A 9 6.75 19.01 3.02
CA SER A 9 5.64 18.47 3.82
C SER A 9 5.62 16.95 3.71
N HIS A 10 5.29 16.25 4.79
CA HIS A 10 5.27 14.78 4.82
C HIS A 10 4.40 14.21 3.69
N GLU A 11 3.30 14.90 3.37
CA GLU A 11 2.48 14.64 2.18
C GLU A 11 3.30 14.63 0.87
N LYS A 12 4.11 15.67 0.61
CA LYS A 12 4.96 15.74 -0.60
C LYS A 12 6.01 14.63 -0.63
N GLN A 13 6.50 14.18 0.52
CA GLN A 13 7.43 13.06 0.60
C GLN A 13 6.72 11.74 0.24
N CYS A 14 5.53 11.49 0.79
CA CYS A 14 4.72 10.32 0.45
C CYS A 14 4.31 10.31 -1.02
N LEU A 15 3.94 11.45 -1.59
CA LEU A 15 3.59 11.54 -3.02
C LEU A 15 4.79 11.24 -3.92
N ARG A 16 6.00 11.72 -3.58
CA ARG A 16 7.22 11.38 -4.32
C ARG A 16 7.53 9.90 -4.24
N VAL A 17 7.39 9.29 -3.07
CA VAL A 17 7.55 7.84 -2.89
C VAL A 17 6.55 7.07 -3.75
N LEU A 18 5.30 7.52 -3.80
CA LEU A 18 4.27 6.90 -4.63
C LEU A 18 4.62 6.96 -6.13
N ASP A 19 5.28 8.04 -6.57
CA ASP A 19 5.77 8.14 -7.95
C ASP A 19 6.96 7.20 -8.23
N ILE A 20 7.75 6.84 -7.21
CA ILE A 20 8.79 5.79 -7.35
C ILE A 20 8.12 4.43 -7.56
N PHE A 21 7.12 4.08 -6.74
CA PHE A 21 6.35 2.85 -6.93
C PHE A 21 5.65 2.79 -8.30
N ALA A 22 5.31 3.94 -8.88
CA ALA A 22 4.72 3.96 -10.21
C ALA A 22 5.65 3.41 -11.29
N THR A 23 6.97 3.48 -11.11
CA THR A 23 7.93 2.85 -12.03
C THR A 23 7.95 1.33 -11.89
N ASP A 24 7.76 0.82 -10.66
CA ASP A 24 7.79 -0.62 -10.36
C ASP A 24 6.49 -1.34 -10.77
N PHE A 25 5.35 -0.61 -10.78
CA PHE A 25 4.02 -1.17 -11.03
C PHE A 25 3.36 -0.65 -12.32
N ALA A 26 4.08 0.08 -13.17
CA ALA A 26 3.54 0.64 -14.41
C ALA A 26 2.90 -0.41 -15.34
N GLN A 27 3.32 -1.67 -15.26
CA GLN A 27 2.80 -2.77 -16.07
C GLN A 27 1.54 -3.43 -15.49
N GLU A 28 1.21 -3.15 -14.23
CA GLU A 28 0.05 -3.75 -13.56
C GLU A 28 -1.21 -2.95 -13.89
N CYS A 29 -2.20 -3.64 -14.45
CA CYS A 29 -3.44 -3.04 -14.95
C CYS A 29 -4.23 -2.26 -13.89
N ALA A 30 -4.12 -2.66 -12.62
CA ALA A 30 -4.83 -2.07 -11.49
C ALA A 30 -4.10 -0.86 -10.88
N TRP A 31 -2.87 -0.57 -11.31
CA TRP A 31 -2.01 0.38 -10.62
C TRP A 31 -2.57 1.81 -10.63
N GLU A 32 -3.12 2.28 -11.76
CA GLU A 32 -3.64 3.64 -11.86
C GLU A 32 -4.77 3.90 -10.84
N ASP A 33 -5.66 2.92 -10.64
CA ASP A 33 -6.73 3.02 -9.64
C ASP A 33 -6.18 3.07 -8.22
N ILE A 34 -5.24 2.16 -7.90
CA ILE A 34 -4.58 2.12 -6.60
C ILE A 34 -3.84 3.44 -6.34
N GLN A 35 -3.07 3.93 -7.32
CA GLN A 35 -2.32 5.18 -7.21
C GLN A 35 -3.27 6.36 -6.93
N ARG A 36 -4.41 6.43 -7.62
CA ARG A 36 -5.43 7.46 -7.37
C ARG A 36 -5.99 7.38 -5.96
N LYS A 37 -6.32 6.18 -5.48
CA LYS A 37 -6.84 5.95 -4.12
C LYS A 37 -5.80 6.33 -3.06
N VAL A 38 -4.54 5.94 -3.24
CA VAL A 38 -3.44 6.29 -2.32
C VAL A 38 -3.21 7.80 -2.32
N ARG A 39 -3.18 8.47 -3.48
CA ARG A 39 -3.06 9.95 -3.55
C ARG A 39 -4.18 10.65 -2.80
N HIS A 40 -5.41 10.16 -2.92
CA HIS A 40 -6.54 10.70 -2.18
C HIS A 40 -6.38 10.49 -0.67
N ALA A 41 -6.05 9.27 -0.25
CA ALA A 41 -5.85 8.93 1.16
C ALA A 41 -4.71 9.73 1.80
N VAL A 42 -3.60 9.95 1.08
CA VAL A 42 -2.47 10.75 1.55
C VAL A 42 -2.90 12.20 1.85
N ARG A 43 -3.75 12.79 1.01
CA ARG A 43 -4.26 14.15 1.20
C ARG A 43 -5.30 14.22 2.32
N GLN A 44 -6.20 13.25 2.38
CA GLN A 44 -7.28 13.20 3.36
C GLN A 44 -6.75 12.96 4.78
N HIS A 45 -5.73 12.12 4.92
CA HIS A 45 -5.17 11.69 6.20
C HIS A 45 -3.82 12.36 6.53
N SER A 46 -3.64 13.62 6.13
CA SER A 46 -2.35 14.32 6.31
C SER A 46 -1.87 14.38 7.77
N LYS A 47 -2.78 14.46 8.74
CA LYS A 47 -2.43 14.48 10.18
C LYS A 47 -1.96 13.11 10.67
N ASP A 48 -2.58 12.05 10.18
CA ASP A 48 -2.18 10.68 10.53
C ASP A 48 -0.81 10.35 9.92
N LEU A 49 -0.54 10.81 8.70
CA LEU A 49 0.79 10.69 8.08
C LEU A 49 1.87 11.42 8.89
N GLU A 50 1.58 12.64 9.34
CA GLU A 50 2.50 13.38 10.20
C GLU A 50 2.76 12.63 11.51
N ARG A 51 1.72 12.07 12.12
CA ARG A 51 1.86 11.22 13.30
C ARG A 51 2.79 10.03 13.05
N ARG A 52 2.53 9.24 12.01
CA ARG A 52 3.31 8.02 11.69
C ARG A 52 4.77 8.33 11.34
N ILE A 53 5.01 9.42 10.61
CA ILE A 53 6.37 9.75 10.15
C ILE A 53 7.18 10.48 11.22
N VAL A 54 6.57 11.44 11.93
CA VAL A 54 7.29 12.31 12.87
C VAL A 54 7.36 11.69 14.26
N PHE A 55 6.26 11.14 14.76
CA PHE A 55 6.16 10.66 16.14
C PHE A 55 6.53 9.19 16.26
N GLU A 56 6.13 8.37 15.29
CA GLU A 56 6.42 6.93 15.27
C GLU A 56 7.73 6.62 14.51
N GLY A 57 8.30 7.62 13.83
CA GLY A 57 9.61 7.55 13.18
C GLY A 57 9.64 6.68 11.92
N HIS A 58 8.49 6.39 11.33
CA HIS A 58 8.39 5.53 10.15
C HIS A 58 8.88 6.23 8.89
N ARG A 59 9.51 5.47 7.98
CA ARG A 59 9.95 6.05 6.70
C ARG A 59 8.71 6.27 5.82
N PRO A 60 8.64 7.36 5.05
CA PRO A 60 7.53 7.59 4.11
C PRO A 60 7.31 6.44 3.12
N LYS A 61 8.38 5.72 2.74
CA LYS A 61 8.32 4.51 1.90
C LYS A 61 7.44 3.43 2.53
N ASP A 62 7.65 3.15 3.80
CA ASP A 62 6.96 2.09 4.52
C ASP A 62 5.49 2.45 4.70
N VAL A 63 5.20 3.70 5.08
CA VAL A 63 3.81 4.20 5.25
C VAL A 63 3.03 4.14 3.94
N VAL A 64 3.64 4.54 2.82
CA VAL A 64 2.99 4.43 1.50
C VAL A 64 2.80 2.97 1.09
N GLY A 65 3.78 2.10 1.37
CA GLY A 65 3.67 0.65 1.17
C GLY A 65 2.47 0.06 1.91
N ASP A 66 2.32 0.37 3.20
CA ASP A 66 1.16 -0.05 3.99
C ASP A 66 -0.16 0.43 3.39
N MET A 67 -0.22 1.68 2.93
CA MET A 67 -1.43 2.23 2.31
C MET A 67 -1.78 1.49 1.02
N ILE A 68 -0.79 1.19 0.17
CA ILE A 68 -0.99 0.39 -1.06
C ILE A 68 -1.50 -1.01 -0.69
N ALA A 69 -0.85 -1.68 0.26
CA ALA A 69 -1.21 -3.03 0.67
C ALA A 69 -2.64 -3.09 1.23
N ASN A 70 -3.00 -2.15 2.11
CA ASN A 70 -4.34 -2.06 2.70
C ASN A 70 -5.43 -1.77 1.66
N ILE A 71 -5.16 -0.89 0.68
CA ILE A 71 -6.12 -0.64 -0.41
C ILE A 71 -6.33 -1.89 -1.25
N CYS A 72 -5.24 -2.60 -1.60
CA CYS A 72 -5.35 -3.84 -2.37
C CYS A 72 -6.14 -4.93 -1.62
N LEU A 73 -5.85 -5.09 -0.32
CA LEU A 73 -6.54 -6.05 0.53
C LEU A 73 -8.04 -5.72 0.64
N ASN A 74 -8.37 -4.49 1.01
CA ASN A 74 -9.76 -4.04 1.16
C ASN A 74 -10.55 -4.19 -0.16
N ASP A 75 -9.97 -3.78 -1.29
CA ASP A 75 -10.64 -3.89 -2.59
C ASP A 75 -10.99 -5.36 -2.93
N ILE A 76 -10.09 -6.29 -2.61
CA ILE A 76 -10.32 -7.73 -2.80
C ILE A 76 -11.36 -8.23 -1.79
N GLU A 77 -11.26 -7.86 -0.51
CA GLU A 77 -12.21 -8.28 0.52
C GLU A 77 -13.65 -7.85 0.24
N ILE A 78 -13.85 -6.68 -0.39
CA ILE A 78 -15.19 -6.18 -0.76
C ILE A 78 -15.84 -7.07 -1.84
N GLY A 79 -15.05 -7.84 -2.59
CA GLY A 79 -15.56 -8.87 -3.51
C GLY A 79 -15.87 -8.40 -4.94
N PHE A 80 -15.69 -7.12 -5.27
CA PHE A 80 -15.92 -6.60 -6.63
C PHE A 80 -14.99 -7.20 -7.67
N ASP A 81 -13.79 -7.61 -7.26
CA ASP A 81 -12.78 -8.17 -8.15
C ASP A 81 -12.85 -9.70 -8.26
N HIS A 82 -13.85 -10.35 -7.65
CA HIS A 82 -14.08 -11.79 -7.76
C HIS A 82 -14.97 -12.12 -8.96
N THR A 83 -14.53 -13.09 -9.76
CA THR A 83 -15.32 -13.63 -10.89
C THR A 83 -16.18 -14.82 -10.45
N TYR A 84 -15.67 -15.61 -9.50
CA TYR A 84 -16.34 -16.73 -8.88
C TYR A 84 -15.70 -16.98 -7.50
N ARG A 85 -16.33 -17.79 -6.63
CA ARG A 85 -15.84 -18.12 -5.29
C ARG A 85 -14.35 -18.48 -5.30
N GLY A 86 -13.50 -17.66 -4.69
CA GLY A 86 -12.05 -17.90 -4.64
C GLY A 86 -11.29 -17.60 -5.94
N VAL A 87 -11.95 -17.13 -7.00
CA VAL A 87 -11.36 -16.84 -8.32
C VAL A 87 -11.41 -15.35 -8.61
N LEU A 88 -10.23 -14.73 -8.72
CA LEU A 88 -10.10 -13.30 -9.01
C LEU A 88 -10.21 -13.03 -10.52
N SER A 89 -10.76 -11.87 -10.84
CA SER A 89 -10.64 -11.26 -12.15
C SER A 89 -9.18 -10.88 -12.44
N MET A 90 -8.90 -10.51 -13.70
CA MET A 90 -7.58 -9.99 -14.07
C MET A 90 -7.18 -8.79 -13.19
N ASN A 91 -8.14 -7.91 -12.87
CA ASN A 91 -7.92 -6.76 -11.99
C ASN A 91 -7.56 -7.21 -10.56
N GLY A 92 -8.33 -8.14 -9.99
CA GLY A 92 -8.03 -8.72 -8.69
C GLY A 92 -6.66 -9.41 -8.64
N GLN A 93 -6.27 -10.09 -9.71
CA GLN A 93 -4.95 -10.70 -9.83
C GLN A 93 -3.83 -9.64 -9.90
N CYS A 94 -4.01 -8.55 -10.67
CA CYS A 94 -3.09 -7.41 -10.66
C CYS A 94 -2.94 -6.83 -9.23
N LYS A 95 -4.05 -6.61 -8.50
CA LYS A 95 -4.03 -6.10 -7.11
C LYS A 95 -3.31 -7.04 -6.15
N ARG A 96 -3.54 -8.35 -6.26
CA ARG A 96 -2.84 -9.37 -5.48
C ARG A 96 -1.34 -9.37 -5.76
N ASN A 97 -0.93 -9.20 -7.02
CA ASN A 97 0.47 -9.13 -7.39
C ASN A 97 1.15 -7.88 -6.80
N ILE A 98 0.48 -6.72 -6.88
CA ILE A 98 0.97 -5.47 -6.27
C ILE A 98 1.14 -5.65 -4.76
N PHE A 99 0.12 -6.18 -4.08
CA PHE A 99 0.19 -6.51 -2.65
C PHE A 99 1.41 -7.38 -2.32
N ALA A 100 1.57 -8.50 -3.03
CA ALA A 100 2.66 -9.44 -2.78
C ALA A 100 4.04 -8.79 -2.97
N LYS A 101 4.20 -7.97 -4.02
CA LYS A 101 5.44 -7.23 -4.28
C LYS A 101 5.75 -6.23 -3.15
N VAL A 102 4.76 -5.44 -2.73
CA VAL A 102 4.93 -4.45 -1.66
C VAL A 102 5.28 -5.10 -0.33
N ILE A 103 4.53 -6.12 0.09
CA ILE A 103 4.77 -6.83 1.35
C ILE A 103 6.13 -7.53 1.34
N THR A 104 6.53 -8.15 0.23
CA THR A 104 7.86 -8.77 0.10
C THR A 104 8.97 -7.73 0.19
N GLN A 105 8.77 -6.55 -0.41
CA GLN A 105 9.73 -5.45 -0.32
C GLN A 105 9.84 -4.90 1.10
N GLN A 106 8.72 -4.75 1.81
CA GLN A 106 8.70 -4.33 3.21
C GLN A 106 9.41 -5.33 4.12
N PHE A 107 9.24 -6.63 3.88
CA PHE A 107 9.98 -7.67 4.61
C PHE A 107 11.49 -7.59 4.31
N ALA A 108 11.88 -7.44 3.04
CA ALA A 108 13.28 -7.31 2.64
C ALA A 108 13.93 -6.05 3.22
N ASP A 109 13.18 -4.96 3.35
CA ASP A 109 13.63 -3.69 3.94
C ASP A 109 13.63 -3.72 5.48
N GLY A 110 13.27 -4.86 6.10
CA GLY A 110 13.22 -5.06 7.55
C GLY A 110 12.13 -4.28 8.26
N TRP A 111 11.12 -3.82 7.53
CA TRP A 111 9.99 -3.06 8.07
C TRP A 111 9.01 -3.97 8.80
N ILE A 112 8.74 -5.14 8.21
CA ILE A 112 7.91 -6.17 8.82
C ILE A 112 8.74 -7.41 9.13
N ASP A 113 8.36 -8.12 10.19
CA ASP A 113 8.99 -9.39 10.55
C ASP A 113 8.35 -10.59 9.82
N ALA A 114 8.89 -11.78 10.05
CA ALA A 114 8.37 -13.01 9.43
C ALA A 114 6.94 -13.35 9.89
N THR A 115 6.56 -12.93 11.10
CA THR A 115 5.24 -13.15 11.68
C THR A 115 4.21 -12.26 10.97
N GLU A 116 4.51 -10.98 10.83
CA GLU A 116 3.69 -9.99 10.14
C GLU A 116 3.55 -10.32 8.65
N LEU A 117 4.62 -10.80 8.02
CA LEU A 117 4.55 -11.35 6.66
C LEU A 117 3.59 -12.55 6.58
N GLY A 118 3.62 -13.43 7.58
CA GLY A 118 2.69 -14.57 7.70
C GLY A 118 1.24 -14.10 7.78
N ILE A 119 0.95 -13.17 8.70
CA ILE A 119 -0.38 -12.59 8.92
C ILE A 119 -0.88 -11.89 7.64
N ALA A 120 -0.05 -11.08 6.99
CA ALA A 120 -0.42 -10.38 5.76
C ALA A 120 -0.81 -11.37 4.63
N ASN A 121 -0.06 -12.46 4.49
CA ASN A 121 -0.36 -13.50 3.51
C ASN A 121 -1.62 -14.29 3.86
N GLU A 122 -1.87 -14.56 5.15
CA GLU A 122 -3.11 -15.22 5.61
C GLU A 122 -4.34 -14.34 5.42
N ASN A 123 -4.24 -13.04 5.68
CA ASN A 123 -5.29 -12.08 5.42
C ASN A 123 -5.63 -12.03 3.93
N MET A 124 -4.61 -11.95 3.05
CA MET A 124 -4.84 -11.98 1.60
C MET A 124 -5.46 -13.31 1.14
N LYS A 125 -5.02 -14.44 1.67
CA LYS A 125 -5.65 -15.74 1.35
C LYS A 125 -7.12 -15.78 1.79
N SER A 126 -7.41 -15.27 2.98
CA SER A 126 -8.75 -15.19 3.55
C SER A 126 -9.64 -14.26 2.73
N ALA A 127 -9.14 -13.10 2.32
CA ALA A 127 -9.82 -12.15 1.44
C ALA A 127 -10.21 -12.77 0.10
N VAL A 128 -9.30 -13.54 -0.50
CA VAL A 128 -9.58 -14.24 -1.76
C VAL A 128 -10.63 -15.33 -1.56
N ALA A 129 -10.57 -16.09 -0.46
CA ALA A 129 -11.50 -17.19 -0.17
C ALA A 129 -12.89 -16.72 0.32
N GLY A 130 -12.95 -15.59 1.01
CA GLY A 130 -14.11 -15.11 1.77
C GLY A 130 -15.12 -14.25 1.00
N ALA A 131 -14.84 -13.86 -0.24
CA ALA A 131 -15.87 -13.26 -1.09
C ALA A 131 -16.80 -14.37 -1.62
N GLY A 132 -17.83 -14.68 -0.82
CA GLY A 132 -18.84 -15.70 -1.11
C GLY A 132 -20.12 -15.49 -0.33
#